data_AF-A0A4D9CZQ5-F1
#
_entry.id   AF-A0A4D9CZQ5-F1
#
_cell.length_a   1.000
_cell.length_b   1.000
_cell.length_c   1.000
_cell.angle_alpha   90.00
_cell.angle_beta   90.00
_cell.angle_gamma   90.00
#
_symmetry.space_group_name_H-M   'P 1'
#
loop_
_entity.id
_entity.type
_entity.pdbx_description
1 polymer ?
#
loop_
_entity_poly.entity_id
_entity_poly.type
_entity_poly.pdbx_seq_one_letter_code
_entity_poly.pdbx_strand_id
1 'polypeptide(L)'
;MTDSDESRGTEDSSRLEDPLSATDLEFFVQNGFVLLKKAFDPDVAAACRSEIWQVIEGESRAAREEGNDQGITRSDPSTWPLKFPLARIYGAEEGPPWGQVFTPRLLQALDQLCGGREGWRPFGCGWWMVTFPGQGRQARPRSPPPPPSSSCSLRSPHEHPSPSPSPSSTPPPRFPPPPWRLEGHWHIDGRRRRRCLHPLEVGLVPIFLFSDVREGGGGTALCQGSHKWVARLLREAGPAGMDAAELIRRGQAWVEGEEGGCRVVETVGEAGDVMFTHPFLLHGRSRNNAAVPVGGGEEGVRFMCHPGVALREAASVDGTEGGRSVVERAIMAAWERGESGGNRVFSHAECCTLEAGREREKRRRKRKGEMYGQSMEEGEEGEEGREVPEGVDGEVAEVMGMVGFGARTRKEVRRKR
;
A
#
# COMPACT_ATOMS: atom_id res chain seq x y z
N MET A 1 16.60 -61.17 23.60
CA MET A 1 15.16 -61.29 23.38
C MET A 1 14.53 -59.97 23.80
N THR A 2 14.79 -58.81 23.18
CA THR A 2 14.87 -58.49 21.73
C THR A 2 13.64 -59.06 21.02
N ASP A 3 12.54 -58.32 20.83
CA ASP A 3 12.37 -57.03 20.10
C ASP A 3 12.41 -57.22 18.58
N SER A 4 11.76 -56.31 17.82
CA SER A 4 11.28 -56.45 16.41
C SER A 4 10.05 -57.36 16.26
N ASP A 5 9.08 -57.13 15.35
CA ASP A 5 8.73 -55.98 14.46
C ASP A 5 7.28 -56.24 13.93
N GLU A 6 6.56 -55.40 13.17
CA GLU A 6 6.80 -54.10 12.53
C GLU A 6 5.49 -53.26 12.50
N SER A 7 5.58 -51.92 12.53
CA SER A 7 4.55 -51.01 11.95
C SER A 7 5.09 -49.61 11.66
N ARG A 8 6.17 -49.53 10.88
CA ARG A 8 6.67 -48.27 10.35
C ARG A 8 5.84 -47.79 9.15
N GLY A 9 5.39 -46.53 9.22
CA GLY A 9 5.25 -45.67 8.05
C GLY A 9 4.09 -45.93 7.08
N THR A 10 2.91 -45.41 7.42
CA THR A 10 2.08 -44.74 6.41
C THR A 10 2.19 -43.23 6.65
N GLU A 11 3.28 -42.63 6.19
CA GLU A 11 3.34 -41.17 6.07
C GLU A 11 2.37 -40.74 4.97
N ASP A 12 1.50 -39.80 5.32
CA ASP A 12 0.40 -39.31 4.50
C ASP A 12 0.89 -38.70 3.18
N SER A 13 0.70 -39.41 2.07
CA SER A 13 1.14 -38.99 0.73
C SER A 13 0.25 -37.93 0.07
N SER A 14 -0.58 -37.22 0.85
CA SER A 14 -1.51 -36.19 0.35
C SER A 14 -1.03 -34.75 0.51
N ARG A 15 0.15 -34.52 1.09
CA ARG A 15 0.79 -33.19 1.08
C ARG A 15 1.12 -32.77 -0.35
N LEU A 16 0.29 -31.88 -0.89
CA LEU A 16 0.61 -31.07 -2.07
C LEU A 16 2.00 -30.46 -1.89
N GLU A 17 2.83 -30.54 -2.94
CA GLU A 17 4.16 -29.91 -2.95
C GLU A 17 4.04 -28.43 -2.55
N ASP A 18 4.92 -28.02 -1.65
CA ASP A 18 4.89 -26.71 -1.02
C ASP A 18 4.91 -25.58 -2.09
N PRO A 19 3.92 -24.67 -2.13
CA PRO A 19 3.75 -23.73 -3.24
C PRO A 19 4.94 -22.82 -3.52
N LEU A 20 5.67 -22.46 -2.47
CA LEU A 20 6.93 -21.71 -2.50
C LEU A 20 8.07 -22.66 -2.11
N SER A 21 9.14 -22.72 -2.91
CA SER A 21 10.32 -23.53 -2.60
C SER A 21 11.17 -22.90 -1.49
N ALA A 22 12.12 -23.65 -0.93
CA ALA A 22 13.10 -23.10 0.01
C ALA A 22 13.88 -21.90 -0.58
N THR A 23 14.15 -21.91 -1.90
CA THR A 23 14.79 -20.79 -2.62
C THR A 23 13.88 -19.56 -2.67
N ASP A 24 12.57 -19.75 -2.85
CA ASP A 24 11.58 -18.66 -2.87
C ASP A 24 11.44 -18.01 -1.49
N LEU A 25 11.44 -18.83 -0.42
CA LEU A 25 11.39 -18.34 0.96
C LEU A 25 12.68 -17.59 1.35
N GLU A 26 13.85 -18.08 0.95
CA GLU A 26 15.12 -17.37 1.15
C GLU A 26 15.16 -16.08 0.32
N PHE A 27 14.67 -16.10 -0.92
CA PHE A 27 14.54 -14.91 -1.74
C PHE A 27 13.63 -13.86 -1.06
N PHE A 28 12.51 -14.27 -0.45
CA PHE A 28 11.64 -13.38 0.33
C PHE A 28 12.38 -12.80 1.54
N VAL A 29 13.09 -13.61 2.33
CA VAL A 29 13.91 -13.15 3.47
C VAL A 29 14.97 -12.14 3.02
N GLN A 30 15.62 -12.38 1.88
CA GLN A 30 16.65 -11.52 1.33
C GLN A 30 16.11 -10.20 0.80
N ASN A 31 15.03 -10.24 0.01
CA ASN A 31 14.59 -9.17 -0.90
C ASN A 31 13.27 -8.50 -0.49
N GLY A 32 12.50 -9.14 0.38
CA GLY A 32 11.25 -8.63 0.95
C GLY A 32 10.02 -8.85 0.08
N PHE A 33 10.12 -9.62 -1.02
CA PHE A 33 8.99 -10.01 -1.85
C PHE A 33 9.24 -11.37 -2.52
N VAL A 34 8.17 -12.05 -2.97
CA VAL A 34 8.24 -13.28 -3.77
C VAL A 34 6.96 -13.47 -4.60
N LEU A 35 7.09 -14.03 -5.80
CA LEU A 35 5.98 -14.25 -6.74
C LEU A 35 5.47 -15.69 -6.66
N LEU A 36 4.21 -15.87 -6.25
CA LEU A 36 3.48 -17.12 -6.45
C LEU A 36 2.81 -17.08 -7.83
N LYS A 37 3.37 -17.83 -8.77
CA LYS A 37 2.76 -18.00 -10.11
C LYS A 37 1.52 -18.88 -10.06
N LYS A 38 0.51 -18.53 -10.86
CA LYS A 38 -0.77 -19.25 -11.01
C LYS A 38 -1.38 -19.60 -9.65
N ALA A 39 -1.49 -18.58 -8.81
CA ALA A 39 -2.08 -18.69 -7.48
C ALA A 39 -3.60 -18.96 -7.57
N PHE A 40 -4.25 -18.39 -8.59
CA PHE A 40 -5.62 -18.67 -9.00
C PHE A 40 -5.72 -18.67 -10.53
N ASP A 41 -6.87 -19.09 -11.06
CA ASP A 41 -7.04 -19.29 -12.50
C ASP A 41 -7.19 -17.95 -13.27
N PRO A 42 -6.54 -17.77 -14.44
CA PRO A 42 -6.70 -16.59 -15.27
C PRO A 42 -8.15 -16.31 -15.71
N ASP A 43 -8.98 -17.35 -15.88
CA ASP A 43 -10.40 -17.18 -16.24
C ASP A 43 -11.22 -16.68 -15.04
N VAL A 44 -10.88 -17.11 -13.82
CA VAL A 44 -11.43 -16.53 -12.58
C VAL A 44 -11.02 -15.05 -12.48
N ALA A 45 -9.78 -14.71 -12.82
CA ALA A 45 -9.33 -13.32 -12.88
C ALA A 45 -10.16 -12.49 -13.90
N ALA A 46 -10.48 -13.05 -15.07
CA ALA A 46 -11.30 -12.40 -16.10
C ALA A 46 -12.77 -12.21 -15.69
N ALA A 47 -13.34 -13.18 -14.95
CA ALA A 47 -14.67 -13.04 -14.34
C ALA A 47 -14.69 -11.90 -13.30
N CYS A 48 -13.71 -11.88 -12.39
CA CYS A 48 -13.53 -10.80 -11.40
C CYS A 48 -13.39 -9.41 -12.06
N ARG A 49 -12.60 -9.28 -13.13
CA ARG A 49 -12.51 -8.01 -13.90
C ARG A 49 -13.86 -7.59 -14.46
N SER A 50 -14.66 -8.54 -14.95
CA SER A 50 -15.97 -8.25 -15.54
C SER A 50 -16.97 -7.74 -14.50
N GLU A 51 -16.94 -8.22 -13.26
CA GLU A 51 -17.72 -7.64 -12.17
C GLU A 51 -17.22 -6.25 -11.74
N ILE A 52 -15.90 -6.04 -11.67
CA ILE A 52 -15.34 -4.71 -11.38
C ILE A 52 -15.80 -3.68 -12.43
N TRP A 53 -15.84 -4.06 -13.71
CA TRP A 53 -16.38 -3.17 -14.75
C TRP A 53 -17.85 -2.84 -14.57
N GLN A 54 -18.70 -3.81 -14.18
CA GLN A 54 -20.10 -3.54 -13.86
C GLN A 54 -20.24 -2.51 -12.73
N VAL A 55 -19.33 -2.52 -11.74
CA VAL A 55 -19.26 -1.50 -10.69
C VAL A 55 -18.84 -0.14 -11.26
N ILE A 56 -17.74 -0.07 -12.01
CA ILE A 56 -17.22 1.18 -12.61
C ILE A 56 -18.26 1.85 -13.50
N GLU A 57 -18.90 1.08 -14.38
CA GLU A 57 -19.93 1.58 -15.30
C GLU A 57 -21.27 1.87 -14.58
N GLY A 58 -21.56 1.15 -13.48
CA GLY A 58 -22.68 1.43 -12.60
C GLY A 58 -22.56 2.77 -11.87
N GLU A 59 -21.41 3.02 -11.23
CA GLU A 59 -21.10 4.30 -10.58
C GLU A 59 -21.04 5.45 -11.60
N SER A 60 -20.52 5.18 -12.80
CA SER A 60 -20.52 6.14 -13.92
C SER A 60 -21.91 6.47 -14.44
N ARG A 61 -22.88 5.55 -14.35
CA ARG A 61 -24.28 5.80 -14.71
C ARG A 61 -24.97 6.67 -13.67
N ALA A 62 -24.82 6.32 -12.39
CA ALA A 62 -25.37 7.11 -11.28
C ALA A 62 -24.85 8.57 -11.30
N ALA A 63 -23.55 8.76 -11.54
CA ALA A 63 -22.95 10.09 -11.67
C ALA A 63 -23.57 10.91 -12.83
N ARG A 64 -23.89 10.27 -13.97
CA ARG A 64 -24.56 10.93 -15.11
C ARG A 64 -26.00 11.32 -14.79
N GLU A 65 -26.73 10.50 -14.02
CA GLU A 65 -28.08 10.82 -13.54
C GLU A 65 -28.08 12.02 -12.57
N GLU A 66 -26.99 12.19 -11.79
CA GLU A 66 -26.74 13.37 -10.94
C GLU A 66 -26.21 14.60 -11.71
N GLY A 67 -26.06 14.52 -13.04
CA GLY A 67 -25.63 15.64 -13.89
C GLY A 67 -24.12 15.80 -14.06
N ASN A 68 -23.31 14.80 -13.69
CA ASN A 68 -21.87 14.75 -13.95
C ASN A 68 -21.58 13.94 -15.23
N ASP A 69 -21.11 14.60 -16.29
CA ASP A 69 -20.94 13.98 -17.62
C ASP A 69 -19.70 13.06 -17.74
N GLN A 70 -18.76 13.12 -16.79
CA GLN A 70 -17.48 12.40 -16.79
C GLN A 70 -17.61 10.92 -16.36
N GLY A 71 -18.48 10.16 -17.03
CA GLY A 71 -18.65 8.72 -16.80
C GLY A 71 -17.66 7.85 -17.60
N ILE A 72 -17.14 6.79 -16.98
CA ILE A 72 -16.17 5.84 -17.52
C ILE A 72 -16.91 4.72 -18.29
N THR A 73 -16.32 4.17 -19.36
CA THR A 73 -16.93 3.11 -20.17
C THR A 73 -15.88 2.11 -20.69
N ARG A 74 -16.12 0.81 -20.54
CA ARG A 74 -15.16 -0.29 -20.81
C ARG A 74 -14.70 -0.35 -22.26
N SER A 75 -15.58 0.01 -23.20
CA SER A 75 -15.30 -0.02 -24.63
C SER A 75 -14.64 1.25 -25.18
N ASP A 76 -14.60 2.34 -24.42
CA ASP A 76 -14.12 3.65 -24.89
C ASP A 76 -12.96 4.19 -24.01
N PRO A 77 -11.70 3.96 -24.42
CA PRO A 77 -10.53 4.47 -23.72
C PRO A 77 -10.43 5.99 -23.62
N SER A 78 -11.19 6.77 -24.41
CA SER A 78 -11.20 8.23 -24.30
C SER A 78 -11.90 8.71 -23.01
N THR A 79 -12.76 7.87 -22.42
CA THR A 79 -13.46 8.13 -21.15
C THR A 79 -12.61 7.83 -19.91
N TRP A 80 -11.46 7.17 -20.06
CA TRP A 80 -10.73 6.62 -18.93
C TRP A 80 -9.92 7.68 -18.17
N PRO A 81 -10.03 7.77 -16.83
CA PRO A 81 -9.14 8.60 -16.02
C PRO A 81 -7.79 7.91 -15.83
N LEU A 82 -6.81 8.58 -15.19
CA LEU A 82 -5.55 7.94 -14.78
C LEU A 82 -5.75 6.72 -13.85
N LYS A 83 -6.76 6.77 -12.97
CA LYS A 83 -7.06 5.72 -11.99
C LYS A 83 -8.51 5.79 -11.53
N PHE A 84 -9.02 4.67 -11.05
CA PHE A 84 -10.29 4.55 -10.34
C PHE A 84 -10.06 3.81 -9.00
N PRO A 85 -10.23 4.49 -7.85
CA PRO A 85 -10.13 3.84 -6.54
C PRO A 85 -11.44 3.10 -6.23
N LEU A 86 -11.38 1.79 -6.09
CA LEU A 86 -12.57 0.98 -5.80
C LEU A 86 -12.63 0.62 -4.29
N ALA A 87 -13.60 1.20 -3.60
CA ALA A 87 -13.80 1.03 -2.15
C ALA A 87 -14.62 -0.22 -1.78
N ARG A 88 -14.32 -1.36 -2.42
CA ARG A 88 -14.93 -2.67 -2.14
C ARG A 88 -13.90 -3.67 -1.61
N ILE A 89 -14.40 -4.70 -0.93
CA ILE A 89 -13.64 -5.85 -0.44
C ILE A 89 -14.40 -7.08 -0.89
N TYR A 90 -13.71 -8.05 -1.51
CA TYR A 90 -14.30 -9.31 -2.00
C TYR A 90 -13.66 -10.50 -1.28
N GLY A 91 -14.43 -11.24 -0.49
CA GLY A 91 -13.96 -12.29 0.43
C GLY A 91 -13.97 -13.72 -0.13
N ALA A 92 -13.34 -14.63 0.62
CA ALA A 92 -13.37 -16.08 0.35
C ALA A 92 -14.77 -16.71 0.54
N GLU A 93 -15.60 -16.11 1.39
CA GLU A 93 -16.98 -16.55 1.67
C GLU A 93 -17.99 -16.12 0.59
N GLU A 94 -17.55 -15.36 -0.41
CA GLU A 94 -18.38 -14.96 -1.54
C GLU A 94 -18.46 -16.07 -2.58
N GLY A 95 -19.55 -16.08 -3.35
CA GLY A 95 -19.72 -17.02 -4.45
C GLY A 95 -18.67 -16.83 -5.56
N PRO A 96 -18.66 -17.72 -6.57
CA PRO A 96 -17.89 -17.51 -7.78
C PRO A 96 -18.21 -16.13 -8.41
N PRO A 97 -17.20 -15.38 -8.87
CA PRO A 97 -15.79 -15.77 -8.99
C PRO A 97 -14.94 -15.56 -7.73
N TRP A 98 -15.37 -14.73 -6.77
CA TRP A 98 -14.50 -14.25 -5.69
C TRP A 98 -14.00 -15.33 -4.74
N GLY A 99 -14.87 -16.27 -4.33
CA GLY A 99 -14.43 -17.42 -3.53
C GLY A 99 -13.37 -18.29 -4.22
N GLN A 100 -13.36 -18.32 -5.55
CA GLN A 100 -12.40 -19.12 -6.35
C GLN A 100 -11.00 -18.50 -6.43
N VAL A 101 -10.83 -17.22 -6.04
CA VAL A 101 -9.51 -16.57 -5.92
C VAL A 101 -8.71 -17.18 -4.76
N PHE A 102 -9.38 -17.66 -3.71
CA PHE A 102 -8.77 -18.15 -2.47
C PHE A 102 -8.45 -19.65 -2.54
N THR A 103 -7.63 -20.04 -3.52
CA THR A 103 -7.29 -21.45 -3.76
C THR A 103 -6.50 -22.08 -2.60
N PRO A 104 -6.56 -23.42 -2.41
CA PRO A 104 -5.72 -24.11 -1.44
C PRO A 104 -4.22 -23.82 -1.61
N ARG A 105 -3.75 -23.66 -2.86
CA ARG A 105 -2.36 -23.31 -3.19
C ARG A 105 -1.98 -21.92 -2.67
N LEU A 106 -2.86 -20.93 -2.83
CA LEU A 106 -2.66 -19.58 -2.30
C LEU A 106 -2.64 -19.57 -0.77
N LEU A 107 -3.56 -20.30 -0.14
CA LEU A 107 -3.66 -20.38 1.32
C LEU A 107 -2.45 -21.10 1.94
N GLN A 108 -1.97 -22.20 1.34
CA GLN A 108 -0.75 -22.87 1.79
C GLN A 108 0.50 -21.97 1.65
N ALA A 109 0.57 -21.12 0.62
CA ALA A 109 1.67 -20.13 0.51
C ALA A 109 1.62 -19.05 1.60
N LEU A 110 0.41 -18.62 2.01
CA LEU A 110 0.22 -17.76 3.19
C LEU A 110 0.66 -18.46 4.47
N ASP A 111 0.32 -19.74 4.63
CA ASP A 111 0.76 -20.56 5.77
C ASP A 111 2.30 -20.63 5.83
N GLN A 112 2.96 -20.92 4.70
CA GLN A 112 4.42 -20.95 4.63
C GLN A 112 5.06 -19.61 5.06
N LEU A 113 4.50 -18.47 4.65
CA LEU A 113 5.07 -17.15 4.96
C LEU A 113 4.77 -16.67 6.39
N CYS A 114 3.56 -16.93 6.89
CA CYS A 114 3.00 -16.34 8.11
C CYS A 114 3.11 -17.23 9.37
N GLY A 115 3.72 -18.41 9.29
CA GLY A 115 3.91 -19.31 10.45
C GLY A 115 2.81 -20.35 10.63
N GLY A 116 2.22 -20.83 9.53
CA GLY A 116 1.18 -21.85 9.50
C GLY A 116 -0.25 -21.29 9.44
N ARG A 117 -1.23 -22.21 9.42
CA ARG A 117 -2.68 -21.92 9.29
C ARG A 117 -3.22 -20.97 10.36
N GLU A 118 -2.70 -21.06 11.57
CA GLU A 118 -3.05 -20.18 12.68
C GLU A 118 -2.12 -18.96 12.79
N GLY A 119 -1.27 -18.69 11.80
CA GLY A 119 -0.41 -17.52 11.76
C GLY A 119 -1.13 -16.23 11.34
N TRP A 120 -2.18 -16.33 10.52
CA TRP A 120 -2.80 -15.18 9.83
C TRP A 120 -4.34 -15.16 9.92
N ARG A 121 -4.93 -13.96 9.79
CA ARG A 121 -6.37 -13.71 9.91
C ARG A 121 -7.05 -13.64 8.53
N PRO A 122 -8.29 -14.15 8.39
CA PRO A 122 -9.07 -14.02 7.16
C PRO A 122 -9.13 -12.59 6.64
N PHE A 123 -9.07 -12.44 5.33
CA PHE A 123 -9.09 -11.16 4.62
C PHE A 123 -9.85 -11.32 3.28
N GLY A 124 -10.13 -10.19 2.62
CA GLY A 124 -10.70 -10.16 1.28
C GLY A 124 -9.86 -9.31 0.34
N CYS A 125 -10.00 -9.53 -0.97
CA CYS A 125 -9.41 -8.73 -2.04
C CYS A 125 -9.95 -7.30 -1.96
N GLY A 126 -9.12 -6.37 -1.49
CA GLY A 126 -9.47 -4.97 -1.24
C GLY A 126 -8.27 -4.05 -1.43
N TRP A 127 -8.45 -2.75 -1.20
CA TRP A 127 -7.48 -1.71 -1.60
C TRP A 127 -7.18 -1.75 -3.11
N TRP A 128 -8.27 -1.76 -3.89
CA TRP A 128 -8.22 -1.84 -5.34
C TRP A 128 -7.69 -0.57 -5.98
N MET A 129 -6.74 -0.74 -6.89
CA MET A 129 -6.14 0.32 -7.69
C MET A 129 -6.27 -0.02 -9.16
N VAL A 130 -7.46 0.24 -9.72
CA VAL A 130 -7.67 0.16 -11.17
C VAL A 130 -6.96 1.36 -11.81
N THR A 131 -6.09 1.09 -12.77
CA THR A 131 -5.27 2.12 -13.44
C THR A 131 -5.30 1.92 -14.94
N PHE A 132 -5.52 2.99 -15.69
CA PHE A 132 -5.77 2.92 -17.13
C PHE A 132 -4.55 3.38 -17.93
N PRO A 133 -4.32 2.83 -19.12
CA PRO A 133 -3.18 3.21 -19.95
C PRO A 133 -3.29 4.65 -20.46
N GLY A 134 -2.15 5.29 -20.72
CA GLY A 134 -2.08 6.35 -21.72
C GLY A 134 -2.50 7.78 -21.38
N GLN A 135 -2.66 8.17 -20.11
CA GLN A 135 -2.75 9.60 -19.76
C GLN A 135 -1.47 10.14 -19.14
N GLY A 136 -1.12 11.37 -19.56
CA GLY A 136 0.19 12.00 -19.39
C GLY A 136 0.91 12.07 -20.73
N ARG A 137 0.92 13.27 -21.32
CA ARG A 137 1.50 13.59 -22.65
C ARG A 137 2.67 12.68 -23.01
N GLN A 138 2.61 12.08 -24.20
CA GLN A 138 3.80 11.50 -24.83
C GLN A 138 4.93 12.52 -24.68
N ALA A 139 6.06 12.10 -24.10
CA ALA A 139 7.28 12.86 -24.31
C ALA A 139 7.48 12.86 -25.82
N ARG A 140 7.33 14.03 -26.47
CA ARG A 140 7.60 14.17 -27.91
C ARG A 140 8.92 13.43 -28.19
N PRO A 141 8.99 12.51 -29.16
CA PRO A 141 10.27 11.95 -29.54
C PRO A 141 11.19 13.14 -29.78
N ARG A 142 12.33 13.18 -29.08
CA ARG A 142 13.29 14.25 -29.28
C ARG A 142 13.64 14.21 -30.75
N SER A 143 13.33 15.28 -31.48
CA SER A 143 13.75 15.39 -32.88
C SER A 143 15.24 15.08 -32.94
N PRO A 144 15.71 14.24 -33.88
CA PRO A 144 17.14 14.03 -34.04
C PRO A 144 17.81 15.39 -34.19
N PRO A 145 19.02 15.59 -33.61
CA PRO A 145 19.73 16.84 -33.79
C PRO A 145 19.90 17.10 -35.30
N PRO A 146 19.72 18.36 -35.77
CA PRO A 146 19.92 18.66 -37.17
C PRO A 146 21.36 18.29 -37.57
N PRO A 147 21.58 17.81 -38.80
CA PRO A 147 22.94 17.54 -39.27
C PRO A 147 23.77 18.84 -39.20
N PRO A 148 25.08 18.75 -38.92
CA PRO A 148 25.92 19.93 -38.77
C PRO A 148 25.93 20.75 -40.05
N SER A 149 25.33 21.94 -39.98
CA SER A 149 25.31 22.90 -41.09
C SER A 149 26.75 23.32 -41.40
N SER A 150 27.24 22.89 -42.55
CA SER A 150 28.60 23.21 -43.02
C SER A 150 28.68 24.65 -43.52
N SER A 151 28.68 25.61 -42.60
CA SER A 151 29.04 27.00 -42.85
C SER A 151 30.34 27.31 -42.13
N CYS A 152 31.46 27.20 -42.86
CA CYS A 152 32.74 27.73 -42.41
C CYS A 152 32.64 29.27 -42.37
N SER A 153 32.48 29.81 -41.16
CA SER A 153 32.66 31.25 -40.91
C SER A 153 33.91 31.46 -40.08
N LEU A 154 34.87 32.18 -40.66
CA LEU A 154 36.09 32.62 -39.99
C LEU A 154 35.73 33.42 -38.73
N ARG A 155 36.28 33.00 -37.58
CA ARG A 155 36.00 33.61 -36.28
C ARG A 155 37.01 34.74 -36.02
N SER A 156 36.53 35.98 -35.92
CA SER A 156 37.34 37.08 -35.38
C SER A 156 37.63 36.87 -33.89
N PRO A 157 38.85 37.16 -33.41
CA PRO A 157 39.15 37.13 -31.99
C PRO A 157 38.71 38.45 -31.34
N HIS A 158 37.84 38.36 -30.33
CA HIS A 158 37.66 39.28 -29.19
C HIS A 158 36.19 39.26 -28.73
N GLU A 159 35.82 38.27 -27.92
CA GLU A 159 34.66 38.35 -27.04
C GLU A 159 34.90 37.47 -25.81
N HIS A 160 34.64 38.03 -24.62
CA HIS A 160 34.91 37.35 -23.35
C HIS A 160 33.86 36.26 -23.09
N PRO A 161 34.25 35.05 -22.62
CA PRO A 161 33.28 34.02 -22.32
C PRO A 161 32.45 34.40 -21.08
N SER A 162 31.13 34.57 -21.28
CA SER A 162 30.18 34.49 -20.18
C SER A 162 30.24 33.08 -19.56
N PRO A 163 30.10 32.93 -18.24
CA PRO A 163 30.17 31.62 -17.60
C PRO A 163 29.01 30.73 -18.05
N SER A 164 29.35 29.65 -18.76
CA SER A 164 28.43 28.54 -19.03
C SER A 164 27.93 27.94 -17.72
N PRO A 165 26.64 27.58 -17.59
CA PRO A 165 26.12 26.99 -16.36
C PRO A 165 26.83 25.67 -16.07
N SER A 166 27.37 25.56 -14.85
CA SER A 166 28.07 24.37 -14.39
C SER A 166 27.18 23.12 -14.51
N PRO A 167 27.73 21.97 -14.95
CA PRO A 167 26.98 20.72 -14.85
C PRO A 167 26.66 20.43 -13.37
N SER A 168 25.42 20.02 -13.11
CA SER A 168 24.94 19.63 -11.79
C SER A 168 25.93 18.70 -11.11
N SER A 169 26.49 19.10 -9.97
CA SER A 169 27.55 18.37 -9.27
C SER A 169 27.04 17.14 -8.50
N THR A 170 25.79 16.76 -8.67
CA THR A 170 25.18 15.56 -8.07
C THR A 170 25.63 14.33 -8.86
N PRO A 171 26.33 13.36 -8.25
CA PRO A 171 26.61 12.09 -8.90
C PRO A 171 25.30 11.34 -9.24
N PRO A 172 25.30 10.46 -10.26
CA PRO A 172 24.12 9.68 -10.59
C PRO A 172 23.77 8.69 -9.46
N PRO A 173 22.49 8.34 -9.27
CA PRO A 173 22.07 7.38 -8.25
C PRO A 173 22.71 6.00 -8.48
N ARG A 174 22.98 5.28 -7.38
CA ARG A 174 23.67 3.98 -7.39
C ARG A 174 23.00 2.91 -8.26
N PHE A 175 21.68 3.00 -8.42
CA PHE A 175 20.92 2.19 -9.37
C PHE A 175 20.21 3.12 -10.37
N PRO A 176 20.13 2.75 -11.66
CA PRO A 176 19.40 3.53 -12.64
C PRO A 176 17.91 3.60 -12.25
N PRO A 177 17.24 4.75 -12.47
CA PRO A 177 15.80 4.84 -12.23
C PRO A 177 15.04 3.91 -13.19
N PRO A 178 13.92 3.32 -12.75
CA PRO A 178 13.08 2.52 -13.63
C PRO A 178 12.54 3.35 -14.83
N PRO A 179 12.22 2.72 -15.97
CA PRO A 179 11.59 3.41 -17.10
C PRO A 179 10.14 3.83 -16.83
N TRP A 180 9.50 3.31 -15.77
CA TRP A 180 8.22 3.81 -15.24
C TRP A 180 8.40 4.87 -14.15
N ARG A 181 7.50 5.86 -14.14
CA ARG A 181 7.49 6.93 -13.14
C ARG A 181 6.71 6.50 -11.89
N LEU A 182 7.26 6.74 -10.71
CA LEU A 182 6.52 6.65 -9.44
C LEU A 182 5.40 7.72 -9.42
N GLU A 183 4.16 7.30 -9.15
CA GLU A 183 3.00 8.18 -9.00
C GLU A 183 2.45 8.12 -7.57
N GLY A 184 3.26 8.58 -6.64
CA GLY A 184 2.94 8.60 -5.22
C GLY A 184 4.19 8.89 -4.42
N HIS A 185 4.28 8.27 -3.25
CA HIS A 185 5.42 8.35 -2.35
C HIS A 185 5.79 6.94 -1.90
N TRP A 186 7.05 6.74 -1.52
CA TRP A 186 7.49 5.48 -0.91
C TRP A 186 6.86 5.31 0.48
N HIS A 187 6.17 4.19 0.71
CA HIS A 187 5.50 3.91 1.98
C HIS A 187 5.50 2.42 2.32
N ILE A 188 5.02 2.12 3.52
CA ILE A 188 4.63 0.79 3.98
C ILE A 188 3.14 0.83 4.39
N ASP A 189 2.41 -0.27 4.23
CA ASP A 189 0.96 -0.29 4.45
C ASP A 189 0.57 -0.29 5.93
N GLY A 190 -0.57 0.34 6.23
CA GLY A 190 -1.10 0.48 7.60
C GLY A 190 -1.94 1.74 7.80
N ARG A 191 -2.93 1.64 8.68
CA ARG A 191 -3.91 2.69 9.03
C ARG A 191 -3.48 3.50 10.25
N ARG A 192 -2.59 2.98 11.12
CA ARG A 192 -2.07 3.73 12.27
C ARG A 192 -1.20 4.89 11.80
N ARG A 193 -1.37 6.04 12.45
CA ARG A 193 -0.49 7.21 12.30
C ARG A 193 0.97 6.89 12.61
N ARG A 194 1.21 5.97 13.55
CA ARG A 194 2.56 5.55 13.95
C ARG A 194 2.78 4.10 13.59
N ARG A 195 3.93 3.81 13.00
CA ARG A 195 4.35 2.48 12.58
C ARG A 195 5.36 1.97 13.59
N CYS A 196 5.14 0.76 14.10
CA CYS A 196 5.92 0.16 15.16
C CYS A 196 6.59 -1.11 14.63
N LEU A 197 7.74 -1.47 15.20
CA LEU A 197 8.37 -2.76 14.94
C LEU A 197 7.49 -3.92 15.46
N HIS A 198 6.82 -3.69 16.59
CA HIS A 198 5.92 -4.63 17.24
C HIS A 198 4.81 -3.88 18.03
N PRO A 199 3.57 -4.39 18.10
CA PRO A 199 3.02 -5.45 17.25
C PRO A 199 2.96 -5.00 15.78
N LEU A 200 3.11 -5.94 14.85
CA LEU A 200 2.91 -5.66 13.42
C LEU A 200 1.45 -5.26 13.16
N GLU A 201 1.23 -4.11 12.53
CA GLU A 201 -0.13 -3.70 12.11
C GLU A 201 -0.59 -4.50 10.89
N VAL A 202 0.32 -4.70 9.95
CA VAL A 202 0.14 -5.52 8.76
C VAL A 202 1.21 -6.62 8.83
N GLY A 203 0.81 -7.87 8.62
CA GLY A 203 1.67 -9.05 8.66
C GLY A 203 2.25 -9.41 7.29
N LEU A 204 1.45 -9.24 6.22
CA LEU A 204 1.86 -9.48 4.84
C LEU A 204 1.01 -8.62 3.90
N VAL A 205 1.58 -8.21 2.76
CA VAL A 205 0.84 -7.51 1.69
C VAL A 205 0.98 -8.32 0.39
N PRO A 206 0.08 -9.29 0.14
CA PRO A 206 -0.11 -9.86 -1.20
C PRO A 206 -0.64 -8.79 -2.17
N ILE A 207 -0.01 -8.71 -3.34
CA ILE A 207 -0.45 -7.93 -4.50
C ILE A 207 -1.03 -8.94 -5.50
N PHE A 208 -2.35 -8.94 -5.66
CA PHE A 208 -3.05 -9.83 -6.59
C PHE A 208 -3.08 -9.21 -7.99
N LEU A 209 -2.72 -9.99 -9.01
CA LEU A 209 -2.79 -9.58 -10.41
C LEU A 209 -4.06 -10.14 -11.05
N PHE A 210 -5.04 -9.27 -11.31
CA PHE A 210 -6.27 -9.64 -12.03
C PHE A 210 -6.16 -9.39 -13.55
N SER A 211 -5.02 -8.85 -13.99
CA SER A 211 -4.66 -8.53 -15.37
C SER A 211 -3.15 -8.65 -15.53
N ASP A 212 -2.66 -9.05 -16.70
CA ASP A 212 -1.24 -9.09 -17.00
C ASP A 212 -0.55 -7.74 -16.74
N VAL A 213 0.64 -7.80 -16.14
CA VAL A 213 1.54 -6.65 -15.99
C VAL A 213 2.88 -7.02 -16.62
N ARG A 214 3.10 -6.52 -17.83
CA ARG A 214 4.34 -6.72 -18.60
C ARG A 214 5.46 -5.82 -18.09
N GLU A 215 6.70 -6.24 -18.30
CA GLU A 215 7.88 -5.42 -18.04
C GLU A 215 7.80 -4.08 -18.79
N GLY A 216 8.14 -2.98 -18.12
CA GLY A 216 7.95 -1.61 -18.60
C GLY A 216 6.53 -1.06 -18.43
N GLY A 217 5.54 -1.92 -18.15
CA GLY A 217 4.12 -1.57 -18.00
C GLY A 217 3.79 -0.77 -16.74
N GLY A 218 4.74 -0.68 -15.80
CA GLY A 218 4.63 0.15 -14.60
C GLY A 218 3.77 -0.52 -13.55
N GLY A 219 4.14 -1.73 -13.13
CA GLY A 219 3.58 -2.39 -11.96
C GLY A 219 3.81 -1.60 -10.67
N THR A 220 3.31 -2.11 -9.53
CA THR A 220 3.65 -1.53 -8.22
C THR A 220 5.18 -1.52 -8.05
N ALA A 221 5.75 -0.35 -7.79
CA ALA A 221 7.20 -0.22 -7.64
C ALA A 221 7.60 -0.72 -6.26
N LEU A 222 8.58 -1.63 -6.21
CA LEU A 222 9.09 -2.26 -5.00
C LEU A 222 10.56 -1.90 -4.81
N CYS A 223 10.94 -1.54 -3.59
CA CYS A 223 12.30 -1.17 -3.23
C CYS A 223 13.02 -2.36 -2.60
N GLN A 224 13.73 -3.14 -3.42
CA GLN A 224 14.29 -4.45 -3.05
C GLN A 224 15.16 -4.37 -1.79
N GLY A 225 14.85 -5.18 -0.79
CA GLY A 225 15.59 -5.28 0.47
C GLY A 225 15.32 -4.17 1.51
N SER A 226 14.44 -3.20 1.21
CA SER A 226 14.20 -2.06 2.12
C SER A 226 13.57 -2.46 3.45
N HIS A 227 12.92 -3.62 3.53
CA HIS A 227 12.28 -4.12 4.75
C HIS A 227 13.27 -4.20 5.91
N LYS A 228 14.53 -4.51 5.63
CA LYS A 228 15.62 -4.53 6.63
C LYS A 228 16.03 -3.13 7.08
N TRP A 229 16.02 -2.16 6.17
CA TRP A 229 16.27 -0.75 6.51
C TRP A 229 15.14 -0.18 7.37
N VAL A 230 13.88 -0.41 6.97
CA VAL A 230 12.70 -0.03 7.76
C VAL A 230 12.67 -0.76 9.11
N ALA A 231 13.03 -2.03 9.19
CA ALA A 231 13.12 -2.76 10.47
C ALA A 231 14.13 -2.12 11.44
N ARG A 232 15.32 -1.73 10.96
CA ARG A 232 16.32 -0.99 11.78
C ARG A 232 15.78 0.37 12.22
N LEU A 233 15.20 1.12 11.29
CA LEU A 233 14.58 2.42 11.52
C LEU A 233 13.49 2.39 12.60
N LEU A 234 12.64 1.36 12.57
CA LEU A 234 11.59 1.15 13.58
C LEU A 234 12.12 0.61 14.90
N ARG A 235 13.22 -0.15 14.89
CA ARG A 235 13.95 -0.56 16.11
C ARG A 235 14.54 0.65 16.83
N GLU A 236 15.18 1.56 16.11
CA GLU A 236 15.72 2.83 16.63
C GLU A 236 14.63 3.74 17.20
N ALA A 237 13.44 3.78 16.59
CA ALA A 237 12.29 4.52 17.10
C ALA A 237 11.67 3.91 18.37
N GLY A 238 12.00 2.66 18.69
CA GLY A 238 11.51 1.92 19.86
C GLY A 238 9.98 1.72 19.87
N PRO A 239 9.39 1.41 21.04
CA PRO A 239 7.94 1.18 21.20
C PRO A 239 7.07 2.39 20.86
N ALA A 240 7.68 3.57 20.71
CA ALA A 240 6.99 4.77 20.29
C ALA A 240 6.57 4.76 18.81
N GLY A 241 7.23 3.94 18.00
CA GLY A 241 7.11 3.91 16.55
C GLY A 241 7.49 5.22 15.86
N MET A 242 7.56 5.17 14.53
CA MET A 242 7.79 6.33 13.69
C MET A 242 6.47 6.91 13.19
N ASP A 243 6.34 8.23 13.10
CA ASP A 243 5.20 8.86 12.43
C ASP A 243 5.22 8.52 10.93
N ALA A 244 4.08 8.16 10.35
CA ALA A 244 4.00 7.71 8.96
C ALA A 244 4.55 8.75 7.97
N ALA A 245 4.32 10.06 8.20
CA ALA A 245 4.85 11.11 7.34
C ALA A 245 6.39 11.22 7.43
N GLU A 246 6.96 10.97 8.60
CA GLU A 246 8.42 10.93 8.81
C GLU A 246 9.04 9.70 8.16
N LEU A 247 8.38 8.53 8.25
CA LEU A 247 8.82 7.31 7.56
C LEU A 247 8.81 7.52 6.04
N ILE A 248 7.75 8.10 5.49
CA ILE A 248 7.66 8.45 4.06
C ILE A 248 8.79 9.40 3.66
N ARG A 249 9.02 10.47 4.43
CA ARG A 249 10.09 11.45 4.17
C ARG A 249 11.48 10.80 4.17
N ARG A 250 11.79 9.98 5.18
CA ARG A 250 13.07 9.25 5.25
C ARG A 250 13.18 8.18 4.16
N GLY A 251 12.09 7.49 3.84
CA GLY A 251 12.03 6.49 2.76
C GLY A 251 12.32 7.11 1.40
N GLN A 252 11.67 8.24 1.07
CA GLN A 252 11.94 8.99 -0.15
C GLN A 252 13.41 9.39 -0.26
N ALA A 253 13.96 10.03 0.77
CA ALA A 253 15.36 10.45 0.82
C ALA A 253 16.36 9.29 0.78
N TRP A 254 15.99 8.10 1.29
CA TRP A 254 16.83 6.91 1.24
C TRP A 254 16.84 6.30 -0.17
N VAL A 255 15.68 6.12 -0.81
CA VAL A 255 15.59 5.55 -2.16
C VAL A 255 16.20 6.47 -3.24
N GLU A 256 16.03 7.78 -3.09
CA GLU A 256 16.58 8.78 -4.02
C GLU A 256 18.04 9.18 -3.68
N GLY A 257 18.54 8.77 -2.50
CA GLY A 257 19.84 9.20 -1.97
C GLY A 257 21.03 8.37 -2.43
N GLU A 258 22.21 9.00 -2.42
CA GLU A 258 23.48 8.44 -2.90
C GLU A 258 23.93 7.20 -2.09
N GLU A 259 23.79 7.25 -0.76
CA GLU A 259 24.17 6.15 0.15
C GLU A 259 23.07 5.10 0.35
N GLY A 260 21.83 5.39 -0.10
CA GLY A 260 20.63 4.65 0.30
C GLY A 260 19.93 3.84 -0.79
N GLY A 261 20.32 3.98 -2.05
CA GLY A 261 19.61 3.39 -3.17
C GLY A 261 19.44 1.86 -3.06
N CYS A 262 18.20 1.42 -2.85
CA CYS A 262 17.75 0.05 -3.16
C CYS A 262 17.68 -0.15 -4.68
N ARG A 263 17.67 -1.41 -5.13
CA ARG A 263 17.24 -1.69 -6.51
C ARG A 263 15.72 -1.52 -6.57
N VAL A 264 15.23 -0.55 -7.32
CA VAL A 264 13.81 -0.44 -7.61
C VAL A 264 13.45 -1.46 -8.69
N VAL A 265 12.46 -2.29 -8.41
CA VAL A 265 11.85 -3.24 -9.36
C VAL A 265 10.34 -2.93 -9.45
N GLU A 266 9.64 -3.59 -10.38
CA GLU A 266 8.17 -3.53 -10.46
C GLU A 266 7.56 -4.92 -10.29
N THR A 267 6.31 -4.96 -9.82
CA THR A 267 5.49 -6.17 -9.89
C THR A 267 5.13 -6.49 -11.33
N VAL A 268 5.71 -7.56 -11.87
CA VAL A 268 5.43 -8.13 -13.21
C VAL A 268 4.92 -9.55 -13.04
N GLY A 269 3.93 -9.94 -13.85
CA GLY A 269 3.28 -11.25 -13.79
C GLY A 269 2.04 -11.34 -14.68
N GLU A 270 1.43 -12.51 -14.73
CA GLU A 270 0.23 -12.81 -15.51
C GLU A 270 -1.03 -12.68 -14.63
N ALA A 271 -2.21 -12.55 -15.25
CA ALA A 271 -3.47 -12.63 -14.50
C ALA A 271 -3.59 -13.99 -13.78
N GLY A 272 -3.89 -13.97 -12.47
CA GLY A 272 -3.87 -15.17 -11.62
C GLY A 272 -2.60 -15.33 -10.76
N ASP A 273 -1.57 -14.51 -10.99
CA ASP A 273 -0.38 -14.47 -10.12
C ASP A 273 -0.61 -13.61 -8.85
N VAL A 274 0.12 -13.93 -7.77
CA VAL A 274 0.15 -13.14 -6.53
C VAL A 274 1.59 -12.85 -6.11
N MET A 275 1.95 -11.57 -6.01
CA MET A 275 3.24 -11.12 -5.49
C MET A 275 3.10 -10.84 -3.99
N PHE A 276 3.62 -11.73 -3.14
CA PHE A 276 3.69 -11.49 -1.70
C PHE A 276 4.79 -10.48 -1.38
N THR A 277 4.47 -9.44 -0.61
CA THR A 277 5.43 -8.45 -0.14
C THR A 277 5.44 -8.35 1.39
N HIS A 278 6.64 -8.18 1.94
CA HIS A 278 6.88 -8.04 3.37
C HIS A 278 6.27 -6.71 3.88
N PRO A 279 5.66 -6.65 5.08
CA PRO A 279 4.93 -5.47 5.56
C PRO A 279 5.79 -4.21 5.75
N PHE A 280 7.11 -4.36 5.80
CA PHE A 280 8.08 -3.26 5.82
C PHE A 280 8.74 -2.95 4.46
N LEU A 281 8.35 -3.61 3.37
CA LEU A 281 8.86 -3.30 2.04
C LEU A 281 8.31 -1.94 1.60
N LEU A 282 9.22 -1.00 1.34
CA LEU A 282 8.91 0.29 0.76
C LEU A 282 8.42 0.03 -0.66
N HIS A 283 7.21 0.47 -0.92
CA HIS A 283 6.62 0.36 -2.23
C HIS A 283 5.86 1.64 -2.56
N GLY A 284 5.42 1.74 -3.81
CA GLY A 284 4.59 2.84 -4.24
C GLY A 284 3.93 2.55 -5.58
N ARG A 285 2.79 3.20 -5.83
CA ARG A 285 2.14 3.15 -7.15
C ARG A 285 3.09 3.73 -8.19
N SER A 286 3.22 3.07 -9.33
CA SER A 286 3.80 3.66 -10.53
C SER A 286 2.74 3.89 -11.62
N ARG A 287 3.09 4.69 -12.62
CA ARG A 287 2.23 5.04 -13.75
C ARG A 287 1.90 3.81 -14.60
N ASN A 288 0.66 3.67 -15.03
CA ASN A 288 0.34 2.67 -16.05
C ASN A 288 0.90 3.12 -17.42
N ASN A 289 1.89 2.38 -17.89
CA ASN A 289 2.64 2.62 -19.11
C ASN A 289 2.20 1.72 -20.27
N ALA A 290 1.20 0.84 -20.07
CA ALA A 290 0.65 0.02 -21.15
C ALA A 290 0.12 0.90 -22.30
N ALA A 291 0.09 0.35 -23.50
CA ALA A 291 -0.51 1.01 -24.66
C ALA A 291 -2.03 1.13 -24.48
N VAL A 292 -2.61 2.22 -25.00
CA VAL A 292 -4.07 2.35 -25.12
C VAL A 292 -4.52 1.45 -26.27
N PRO A 293 -5.55 0.60 -26.09
CA PRO A 293 -5.98 -0.33 -27.13
C PRO A 293 -6.60 0.41 -28.32
N VAL A 294 -6.13 0.08 -29.52
CA VAL A 294 -6.66 0.63 -30.77
C VAL A 294 -7.89 -0.18 -31.18
N GLY A 295 -9.06 0.43 -31.08
CA GLY A 295 -10.35 -0.25 -31.33
C GLY A 295 -11.19 -0.48 -30.06
N GLY A 296 -10.72 -0.05 -28.89
CA GLY A 296 -11.43 -0.20 -27.62
C GLY A 296 -11.18 -1.53 -26.91
N GLY A 297 -12.01 -1.85 -25.93
CA GLY A 297 -11.81 -2.99 -25.02
C GLY A 297 -10.90 -2.64 -23.83
N GLU A 298 -10.64 -3.62 -22.96
CA GLU A 298 -9.97 -3.39 -21.65
C GLU A 298 -8.46 -3.62 -21.63
N GLU A 299 -7.85 -3.95 -22.78
CA GLU A 299 -6.42 -4.29 -22.81
C GLU A 299 -5.55 -3.14 -22.29
N GLY A 300 -4.53 -3.46 -21.49
CA GLY A 300 -3.68 -2.48 -20.83
C GLY A 300 -4.31 -1.81 -19.60
N VAL A 301 -5.62 -1.94 -19.34
CA VAL A 301 -6.20 -1.55 -18.05
C VAL A 301 -5.73 -2.55 -16.99
N ARG A 302 -5.12 -2.03 -15.93
CA ARG A 302 -4.50 -2.84 -14.90
C ARG A 302 -5.39 -2.92 -13.66
N PHE A 303 -5.73 -4.14 -13.30
CA PHE A 303 -6.53 -4.51 -12.14
C PHE A 303 -5.64 -5.19 -11.10
N MET A 304 -5.38 -4.50 -10.00
CA MET A 304 -4.62 -5.03 -8.86
C MET A 304 -5.29 -4.60 -7.54
N CYS A 305 -5.14 -5.44 -6.52
CA CYS A 305 -5.53 -5.11 -5.16
C CYS A 305 -4.42 -5.53 -4.18
N HIS A 306 -4.24 -4.75 -3.12
CA HIS A 306 -3.16 -4.91 -2.13
C HIS A 306 -3.76 -5.11 -0.72
N PRO A 307 -4.49 -6.21 -0.44
CA PRO A 307 -5.06 -6.41 0.88
C PRO A 307 -3.97 -6.67 1.93
N GLY A 308 -3.98 -5.88 3.01
CA GLY A 308 -3.13 -6.14 4.17
C GLY A 308 -3.66 -7.32 4.98
N VAL A 309 -2.85 -8.38 5.08
CA VAL A 309 -3.14 -9.57 5.90
C VAL A 309 -2.60 -9.32 7.32
N ALA A 310 -3.44 -9.49 8.33
CA ALA A 310 -3.03 -9.38 9.74
C ALA A 310 -2.59 -10.73 10.31
N LEU A 311 -1.59 -10.75 11.20
CA LEU A 311 -1.22 -11.95 11.94
C LEU A 311 -2.22 -12.21 13.09
N ARG A 312 -2.35 -13.48 13.50
CA ARG A 312 -3.27 -13.88 14.60
C ARG A 312 -2.69 -13.50 15.95
N GLU A 313 -1.48 -13.94 16.23
CA GLU A 313 -0.68 -13.44 17.35
C GLU A 313 0.25 -12.32 16.89
N ALA A 314 0.63 -11.45 17.83
CA ALA A 314 1.62 -10.43 17.56
C ALA A 314 3.02 -11.06 17.52
N ALA A 315 3.41 -11.55 16.33
CA ALA A 315 4.77 -11.93 15.91
C ALA A 315 5.82 -11.83 17.03
N SER A 316 6.04 -12.94 17.76
CA SER A 316 7.02 -12.97 18.85
C SER A 316 8.42 -13.06 18.27
N VAL A 317 9.01 -11.88 18.04
CA VAL A 317 10.43 -11.69 17.69
C VAL A 317 11.36 -12.46 18.63
N ASP A 318 10.93 -12.72 19.87
CA ASP A 318 11.68 -13.41 20.93
C ASP A 318 11.65 -14.95 20.84
N GLY A 319 10.91 -15.55 19.89
CA GLY A 319 10.84 -17.01 19.72
C GLY A 319 12.18 -17.68 19.38
N THR A 320 12.35 -18.97 19.68
CA THR A 320 13.47 -19.76 19.16
C THR A 320 13.38 -19.89 17.63
N GLU A 321 14.49 -20.19 16.94
CA GLU A 321 14.56 -20.18 15.46
C GLU A 321 13.48 -21.04 14.77
N GLY A 322 13.05 -22.13 15.39
CA GLY A 322 11.99 -23.02 14.87
C GLY A 322 10.55 -22.54 15.06
N GLY A 323 10.31 -21.43 15.77
CA GLY A 323 8.96 -20.90 16.04
C GLY A 323 8.59 -19.62 15.28
N ARG A 324 9.51 -19.03 14.52
CA ARG A 324 9.29 -17.75 13.81
C ARG A 324 8.74 -17.97 12.39
N SER A 325 7.76 -17.16 12.01
CA SER A 325 7.30 -17.03 10.62
C SER A 325 8.40 -16.52 9.69
N VAL A 326 8.25 -16.74 8.37
CA VAL A 326 9.23 -16.25 7.38
C VAL A 326 9.26 -14.72 7.34
N VAL A 327 8.12 -14.07 7.58
CA VAL A 327 8.03 -12.62 7.82
C VAL A 327 8.94 -12.19 8.98
N GLU A 328 8.85 -12.85 10.14
CA GLU A 328 9.71 -12.54 11.28
C GLU A 328 11.19 -12.80 10.97
N ARG A 329 11.53 -13.92 10.32
CA ARG A 329 12.93 -14.20 9.90
C ARG A 329 13.48 -13.10 8.99
N ALA A 330 12.66 -12.54 8.10
CA ALA A 330 13.03 -11.42 7.25
C ALA A 330 13.34 -10.12 8.03
N ILE A 331 12.69 -9.92 9.19
CA ILE A 331 13.01 -8.85 10.16
C ILE A 331 14.30 -9.17 10.91
N MET A 332 14.48 -10.40 11.44
CA MET A 332 15.69 -10.84 12.16
C MET A 332 16.96 -10.65 11.30
N ALA A 333 16.89 -11.02 10.02
CA ALA A 333 17.97 -10.90 9.05
C ALA A 333 18.43 -9.44 8.79
N ALA A 334 17.75 -8.44 9.35
CA ALA A 334 18.23 -7.06 9.38
C ALA A 334 19.38 -6.86 10.38
N TRP A 335 19.55 -7.73 11.38
CA TRP A 335 20.48 -7.54 12.51
C TRP A 335 21.77 -8.36 12.36
N GLU A 336 21.70 -9.54 11.75
CA GLU A 336 22.84 -10.46 11.56
C GLU A 336 24.02 -9.86 10.78
N ARG A 337 23.79 -8.80 9.99
CA ARG A 337 24.82 -8.14 9.18
C ARG A 337 25.39 -6.86 9.81
N GLY A 338 25.16 -6.62 11.11
CA GLY A 338 25.72 -5.46 11.80
C GLY A 338 25.45 -5.44 13.31
N GLU A 339 26.55 -5.43 14.05
CA GLU A 339 26.66 -5.08 15.48
C GLU A 339 26.21 -6.14 16.50
N SER A 340 27.22 -6.73 17.14
CA SER A 340 27.23 -7.03 18.56
C SER A 340 27.05 -5.75 19.39
N GLY A 341 25.83 -5.20 19.37
CA GLY A 341 25.39 -4.04 20.13
C GLY A 341 24.10 -4.36 20.86
N GLY A 342 24.21 -4.67 22.16
CA GLY A 342 23.09 -5.15 22.97
C GLY A 342 22.02 -4.09 23.21
N ASN A 343 21.05 -3.99 22.29
CA ASN A 343 19.82 -3.20 22.48
C ASN A 343 18.62 -4.13 22.67
N ARG A 344 17.94 -3.98 23.81
CA ARG A 344 16.84 -4.84 24.27
C ARG A 344 15.62 -4.72 23.36
N VAL A 345 15.13 -5.86 22.87
CA VAL A 345 13.80 -5.97 22.26
C VAL A 345 12.75 -5.81 23.37
N PHE A 346 11.69 -5.04 23.09
CA PHE A 346 10.62 -4.78 24.05
C PHE A 346 9.49 -5.79 23.86
N SER A 347 9.01 -6.35 24.97
CA SER A 347 7.92 -7.34 24.95
C SER A 347 6.57 -6.71 24.53
N HIS A 348 5.64 -7.55 24.09
CA HIS A 348 4.26 -7.14 23.76
C HIS A 348 3.60 -6.33 24.90
N ALA A 349 3.78 -6.78 26.15
CA ALA A 349 3.22 -6.13 27.34
C ALA A 349 3.82 -4.73 27.58
N GLU A 350 5.13 -4.55 27.34
CA GLU A 350 5.80 -3.25 27.45
C GLU A 350 5.31 -2.27 26.37
N CYS A 351 5.05 -2.74 25.15
CA CYS A 351 4.46 -1.91 24.10
C CYS A 351 3.03 -1.45 24.43
N CYS A 352 2.14 -2.39 24.80
CA CYS A 352 0.74 -2.09 25.09
C CYS A 352 0.54 -1.18 26.33
N THR A 353 1.37 -1.35 27.37
CA THR A 353 1.32 -0.49 28.56
C THR A 353 1.76 0.96 28.26
N LEU A 354 2.75 1.14 27.39
CA LEU A 354 3.18 2.48 26.93
C LEU A 354 2.13 3.16 26.03
N GLU A 355 1.45 2.42 25.14
CA GLU A 355 0.32 2.95 24.36
C GLU A 355 -0.83 3.42 25.29
N ALA A 356 -1.20 2.59 26.28
CA ALA A 356 -2.23 2.93 27.26
C ALA A 356 -1.86 4.16 28.12
N GLY A 357 -0.60 4.27 28.53
CA GLY A 357 -0.08 5.44 29.26
C GLY A 357 -0.15 6.73 28.43
N ARG A 358 0.19 6.66 27.15
CA ARG A 358 0.16 7.81 26.23
C ARG A 358 -1.26 8.23 25.87
N GLU A 359 -2.20 7.31 25.74
CA GLU A 359 -3.60 7.65 25.49
C GLU A 359 -4.25 8.30 26.72
N ARG A 360 -3.90 7.86 27.93
CA ARG A 360 -4.22 8.58 29.18
C ARG A 360 -3.60 9.98 29.21
N GLU A 361 -2.35 10.14 28.77
CA GLU A 361 -1.69 11.45 28.73
C GLU A 361 -2.32 12.40 27.69
N LYS A 362 -2.69 11.90 26.50
CA LYS A 362 -3.46 12.68 25.50
C LYS A 362 -4.81 13.12 26.05
N ARG A 363 -5.57 12.23 26.68
CA ARG A 363 -6.84 12.57 27.34
C ARG A 363 -6.64 13.63 28.43
N ARG A 364 -5.53 13.55 29.20
CA ARG A 364 -5.16 14.57 30.19
C ARG A 364 -4.78 15.91 29.55
N ARG A 365 -4.04 15.92 28.43
CA ARG A 365 -3.72 17.14 27.67
C ARG A 365 -4.97 17.76 27.04
N LYS A 366 -5.89 16.94 26.50
CA LYS A 366 -7.17 17.42 25.96
C LYS A 366 -8.03 18.08 27.04
N ARG A 367 -8.22 17.41 28.19
CA ARG A 367 -8.92 17.98 29.35
C ARG A 367 -8.26 19.25 29.89
N LYS A 368 -6.92 19.34 29.90
CA LYS A 368 -6.24 20.59 30.25
C LYS A 368 -6.48 21.69 29.22
N GLY A 369 -6.49 21.38 27.92
CA GLY A 369 -6.81 22.34 26.87
C GLY A 369 -8.25 22.85 26.96
N GLU A 370 -9.21 21.96 27.20
CA GLU A 370 -10.63 22.28 27.43
C GLU A 370 -10.80 23.16 28.68
N MET A 371 -10.11 22.85 29.78
CA MET A 371 -10.11 23.64 31.01
C MET A 371 -9.50 25.05 30.87
N TYR A 372 -8.48 25.22 30.02
CA TYR A 372 -7.92 26.55 29.69
C TYR A 372 -8.76 27.30 28.64
N GLY A 373 -9.56 26.61 27.83
CA GLY A 373 -10.52 27.23 26.92
C GLY A 373 -11.71 27.85 27.65
N GLN A 374 -12.26 27.12 28.63
CA GLN A 374 -13.39 27.61 29.44
C GLN A 374 -13.04 28.86 30.27
N SER A 375 -11.77 29.05 30.66
CA SER A 375 -11.31 30.27 31.34
C SER A 375 -11.15 31.50 30.44
N MET A 376 -11.49 31.43 29.15
CA MET A 376 -11.55 32.59 28.24
C MET A 376 -12.96 32.90 27.71
N GLU A 377 -13.97 32.11 28.05
CA GLU A 377 -15.37 32.35 27.61
C GLU A 377 -16.25 33.02 28.69
N GLU A 378 -15.78 33.18 29.94
CA GLU A 378 -16.47 33.92 31.02
C GLU A 378 -16.15 35.44 31.02
N GLY A 379 -15.73 36.00 29.88
CA GLY A 379 -15.01 37.26 29.81
C GLY A 379 -15.49 38.31 28.79
N GLU A 380 -16.66 38.17 28.18
CA GLU A 380 -17.22 39.20 27.28
C GLU A 380 -18.75 39.10 27.15
N GLU A 381 -19.37 40.23 26.77
CA GLU A 381 -20.82 40.46 26.51
C GLU A 381 -21.78 40.53 27.71
N GLY A 382 -22.26 41.75 27.98
CA GLY A 382 -23.46 42.06 28.76
C GLY A 382 -24.44 42.92 27.95
N GLU A 383 -25.67 43.09 28.47
CA GLU A 383 -26.80 43.90 27.93
C GLU A 383 -27.31 43.44 26.53
N GLU A 384 -28.55 42.95 26.34
CA GLU A 384 -29.86 43.50 26.72
C GLU A 384 -30.98 42.41 26.71
N GLY A 385 -32.19 42.76 27.20
CA GLY A 385 -33.38 42.50 26.37
C GLY A 385 -34.31 41.30 26.65
N ARG A 386 -34.89 41.24 27.87
CA ARG A 386 -36.29 40.82 28.19
C ARG A 386 -36.98 39.56 27.58
N GLU A 387 -37.65 38.90 28.53
CA GLU A 387 -38.99 38.26 28.45
C GLU A 387 -39.14 36.77 28.10
N VAL A 388 -40.03 36.16 28.90
CA VAL A 388 -40.45 34.77 29.13
C VAL A 388 -42.00 34.88 29.07
N PRO A 389 -42.85 33.89 28.68
CA PRO A 389 -42.78 32.54 29.26
C PRO A 389 -43.40 31.32 28.52
N GLU A 390 -43.25 30.17 29.20
CA GLU A 390 -44.21 29.04 29.35
C GLU A 390 -44.54 28.10 28.17
N GLY A 391 -44.73 26.81 28.53
CA GLY A 391 -45.27 25.74 27.66
C GLY A 391 -44.63 24.38 27.95
N VAL A 392 -45.33 23.50 28.67
CA VAL A 392 -44.80 22.22 29.20
C VAL A 392 -45.30 21.00 28.38
N ASP A 393 -44.61 19.86 28.59
CA ASP A 393 -45.05 18.46 28.46
C ASP A 393 -44.81 17.68 27.14
N GLY A 394 -44.28 16.45 27.30
CA GLY A 394 -44.34 15.39 26.29
C GLY A 394 -43.10 14.50 26.12
N GLU A 395 -42.97 13.43 26.92
CA GLU A 395 -42.15 12.22 26.60
C GLU A 395 -42.58 11.57 25.25
N VAL A 396 -41.88 10.63 24.59
CA VAL A 396 -40.97 9.53 25.01
C VAL A 396 -40.16 9.02 23.79
N ALA A 397 -38.98 8.40 24.01
CA ALA A 397 -38.38 7.26 23.26
C ALA A 397 -38.19 7.34 21.69
N GLU A 398 -37.31 6.60 21.01
CA GLU A 398 -36.15 5.75 21.34
C GLU A 398 -35.23 5.62 20.09
N VAL A 399 -33.90 5.63 20.32
CA VAL A 399 -32.89 4.72 19.73
C VAL A 399 -32.63 4.63 18.20
N MET A 400 -31.33 4.52 17.87
CA MET A 400 -30.66 4.38 16.55
C MET A 400 -30.78 5.60 15.59
N GLY A 401 -29.72 6.06 14.93
CA GLY A 401 -28.36 5.49 14.84
C GLY A 401 -27.69 5.87 13.52
N MET A 402 -27.76 7.14 13.11
CA MET A 402 -27.30 7.58 11.78
C MET A 402 -25.77 7.53 11.64
N VAL A 403 -25.29 6.61 10.80
CA VAL A 403 -24.00 6.76 10.11
C VAL A 403 -24.22 7.72 8.94
N GLY A 404 -23.81 8.98 9.09
CA GLY A 404 -24.00 10.02 8.08
C GLY A 404 -22.78 10.93 7.95
N PHE A 405 -21.84 10.57 7.06
CA PHE A 405 -20.76 11.48 6.69
C PHE A 405 -21.30 12.46 5.64
N GLY A 406 -21.65 13.68 6.07
CA GLY A 406 -22.38 14.64 5.25
C GLY A 406 -21.57 15.18 4.06
N ALA A 407 -22.09 14.98 2.85
CA ALA A 407 -21.73 15.79 1.70
C ALA A 407 -22.24 17.23 1.90
N ARG A 408 -21.38 18.23 1.67
CA ARG A 408 -21.79 19.64 1.71
C ARG A 408 -22.36 20.05 0.36
N THR A 409 -23.64 20.41 0.30
CA THR A 409 -24.18 21.25 -0.78
C THR A 409 -24.46 22.66 -0.27
N ARG A 410 -24.29 23.64 -1.16
CA ARG A 410 -24.25 25.07 -0.80
C ARG A 410 -25.66 25.64 -0.60
N LYS A 411 -25.78 26.61 0.32
CA LYS A 411 -26.94 27.50 0.39
C LYS A 411 -27.14 28.20 -0.95
N GLU A 412 -28.34 28.13 -1.50
CA GLU A 412 -28.79 29.03 -2.56
C GLU A 412 -29.66 30.15 -1.97
N VAL A 413 -29.61 31.32 -2.59
CA VAL A 413 -30.15 32.58 -2.07
C VAL A 413 -31.58 32.79 -2.55
N ARG A 414 -32.54 33.07 -1.64
CA ARG A 414 -33.76 33.80 -2.03
C ARG A 414 -34.39 34.66 -0.92
N ARG A 415 -34.24 35.98 -1.13
CA ARG A 415 -35.16 37.09 -0.85
C ARG A 415 -36.05 37.09 0.40
N LYS A 416 -35.75 38.06 1.27
CA LYS A 416 -36.67 39.05 1.86
C LYS A 416 -38.17 38.87 1.53
N ARG A 417 -38.97 38.71 2.57
CA ARG A 417 -39.95 39.72 2.97
C ARG A 417 -39.98 39.86 4.48
#